data_AF-A0A2G6EEU2-F1
#
_entry.id   AF-A0A2G6EEU2-F1
#
_cell.length_a   1.000
_cell.length_b   1.000
_cell.length_c   1.000
_cell.angle_alpha   90.00
_cell.angle_beta   90.00
_cell.angle_gamma   90.00
#
_symmetry.space_group_name_H-M   'P 1'
#
loop_
_entity.id
_entity.type
_entity.pdbx_description
1 polymer ?
#
loop_
_entity_poly.entity_id
_entity_poly.type
_entity_poly.pdbx_seq_one_letter_code
_entity_poly.pdbx_strand_id
1 'polypeptide(L)'
;MKKNKLIVVMLFLFAFVLNAQVEINHGEEISKKTPQKENIQASIVRYDITSGADKYYGGAAAAVEVEPGVWAMIAGDADGNGAINATDYLAVLPAINTLGYLRSDVDINGAVNATDYLVIRPNMNKLTYVD
;
A
#
# COMPACT_ATOMS: atom_id res chain seq x y z
N MET A 1 28.67 12.11 10.71
CA MET A 1 28.29 11.00 9.81
C MET A 1 26.76 10.89 9.80
N LYS A 2 26.09 11.51 8.83
CA LYS A 2 24.63 11.40 8.66
C LYS A 2 24.33 10.00 8.13
N LYS A 3 23.58 9.19 8.89
CA LYS A 3 23.05 7.91 8.44
C LYS A 3 21.89 8.23 7.49
N ASN A 4 22.10 8.07 6.20
CA ASN A 4 21.04 8.17 5.19
C ASN A 4 20.03 7.05 5.48
N LYS A 5 18.95 7.39 6.19
CA LYS A 5 17.80 6.51 6.34
C LYS A 5 17.01 6.60 5.05
N LEU A 6 17.16 5.60 4.20
CA LEU A 6 16.31 5.40 3.03
C LEU A 6 14.91 5.10 3.56
N ILE A 7 14.01 6.09 3.53
CA ILE A 7 12.61 5.96 3.92
C ILE A 7 11.80 6.19 2.66
N VAL A 8 11.15 5.13 2.20
CA VAL A 8 10.46 5.07 0.93
C VAL A 8 9.00 5.39 1.18
N VAL A 9 8.57 6.55 0.68
CA VAL A 9 7.21 7.04 0.80
C VAL A 9 6.34 6.27 -0.17
N MET A 10 5.44 5.44 0.36
CA MET A 10 4.48 4.69 -0.42
C MET A 10 3.38 5.63 -0.93
N LEU A 11 3.46 6.02 -2.20
CA LEU A 11 2.39 6.73 -2.90
C LEU A 11 1.56 5.72 -3.70
N PHE A 12 0.54 5.13 -3.06
CA PHE A 12 -0.46 4.33 -3.78
C PHE A 12 -1.32 5.24 -4.66
N LEU A 13 -0.92 5.42 -5.92
CA LEU A 13 -1.82 5.86 -6.99
C LEU A 13 -2.18 4.64 -7.85
N PHE A 14 -3.22 3.91 -7.44
CA PHE A 14 -3.91 2.99 -8.35
C PHE A 14 -5.42 3.17 -8.23
N ALA A 15 -5.93 4.27 -8.79
CA ALA A 15 -7.35 4.41 -9.07
C ALA A 15 -7.67 3.59 -10.33
N PHE A 16 -7.95 2.30 -10.17
CA PHE A 16 -8.60 1.50 -11.21
C PHE A 16 -10.06 1.27 -10.79
N VAL A 17 -10.93 2.20 -11.19
CA VAL A 17 -12.38 2.01 -11.08
C VAL A 17 -12.87 1.35 -12.36
N LEU A 18 -13.02 0.02 -12.33
CA LEU A 18 -13.81 -0.71 -13.31
C LEU A 18 -15.13 -1.11 -12.63
N ASN A 19 -16.11 -0.21 -12.65
CA ASN A 19 -17.44 -0.48 -12.13
C ASN A 19 -18.25 -1.24 -13.18
N ALA A 20 -18.37 -2.56 -13.03
CA ALA A 20 -19.49 -3.30 -13.57
C ALA A 20 -19.86 -4.44 -12.60
N GLN A 21 -20.91 -4.21 -11.82
CA GLN A 21 -21.65 -5.27 -11.14
C GLN A 21 -23.14 -5.01 -11.44
N VAL A 22 -23.68 -5.73 -12.41
CA VAL A 22 -25.12 -6.00 -12.46
C VAL A 22 -25.25 -7.40 -11.90
N GLU A 23 -25.76 -7.51 -10.68
CA GLU A 23 -26.21 -8.78 -10.12
C GLU A 23 -27.65 -8.59 -9.64
N ILE A 24 -28.59 -9.05 -10.46
CA ILE A 24 -30.01 -9.11 -10.14
C ILE A 24 -30.28 -10.54 -9.69
N ASN A 25 -30.85 -10.76 -8.50
CA ASN A 25 -31.63 -11.93 -8.06
C ASN A 25 -32.08 -11.70 -6.60
N HIS A 26 -33.29 -11.97 -6.10
CA HIS A 26 -34.31 -12.95 -6.44
C HIS A 26 -35.73 -12.41 -6.14
N GLY A 27 -36.66 -12.64 -7.08
CA GLY A 27 -38.09 -12.85 -6.83
C GLY A 27 -38.88 -11.77 -6.10
N GLU A 28 -39.37 -10.77 -6.85
CA GLU A 28 -40.77 -10.30 -6.75
C GLU A 28 -41.10 -9.40 -7.97
N GLU A 29 -42.39 -9.32 -8.28
CA GLU A 29 -43.02 -8.89 -9.53
C GLU A 29 -42.46 -7.60 -10.19
N ILE A 30 -42.12 -7.71 -11.48
CA ILE A 30 -41.68 -6.60 -12.34
C ILE A 30 -42.81 -5.60 -12.62
N SER A 31 -43.17 -4.79 -11.64
CA SER A 31 -43.85 -3.52 -11.92
C SER A 31 -42.84 -2.58 -12.56
N LYS A 32 -43.06 -2.28 -13.85
CA LYS A 32 -42.28 -1.34 -14.66
C LYS A 32 -42.22 0.03 -13.97
N LYS A 33 -41.27 0.23 -13.07
CA LYS A 33 -40.86 1.54 -12.60
C LYS A 33 -39.84 2.08 -13.59
N THR A 34 -40.22 3.18 -14.23
CA THR A 34 -39.34 4.10 -14.98
C THR A 34 -37.96 4.17 -14.32
N PRO A 35 -36.84 4.09 -15.07
CA PRO A 35 -35.53 4.24 -14.46
C PRO A 35 -35.41 5.67 -13.91
N GLN A 36 -35.61 5.83 -12.60
CA GLN A 36 -35.13 7.02 -11.93
C GLN A 36 -33.62 6.91 -11.92
N LYS A 37 -32.96 7.88 -12.57
CA LYS A 37 -31.54 8.11 -12.44
C LYS A 37 -31.30 8.49 -10.97
N GLU A 38 -31.02 7.51 -10.12
CA GLU A 38 -30.58 7.79 -8.77
C GLU A 38 -29.28 8.58 -8.87
N ASN A 39 -29.34 9.81 -8.38
CA ASN A 39 -28.17 10.67 -8.31
C ASN A 39 -27.31 10.16 -7.16
N ILE A 40 -26.44 9.18 -7.44
CA ILE A 40 -25.48 8.67 -6.46
C ILE A 40 -24.50 9.81 -6.15
N GLN A 41 -24.80 10.59 -5.11
CA GLN A 41 -23.84 11.53 -4.56
C GLN A 41 -22.79 10.73 -3.77
N ALA A 42 -21.75 10.29 -4.47
CA ALA A 42 -20.57 9.76 -3.80
C ALA A 42 -19.88 10.90 -3.04
N SER A 43 -19.90 10.85 -1.71
CA SER A 43 -19.06 11.69 -0.88
C SER A 43 -17.63 11.18 -0.96
N ILE A 44 -16.70 11.98 -1.47
CA ILE A 44 -15.28 11.63 -1.46
C ILE A 44 -14.74 11.96 -0.07
N VAL A 45 -14.50 10.92 0.74
CA VAL A 45 -13.74 11.05 1.99
C VAL A 45 -12.26 10.99 1.64
N ARG A 46 -11.51 12.03 1.96
CA ARG A 46 -10.05 12.05 1.87
C ARG A 46 -9.47 11.59 3.20
N TYR A 47 -8.61 10.58 3.17
CA TYR A 47 -7.88 10.11 4.34
C TYR A 47 -6.40 10.47 4.17
N ASP A 48 -5.86 11.24 5.12
CA ASP A 48 -4.47 11.67 5.12
C ASP A 48 -3.65 10.78 6.06
N ILE A 49 -2.88 9.87 5.45
CA ILE A 49 -2.00 8.94 6.17
C ILE A 49 -0.69 9.58 6.65
N THR A 50 -0.36 10.79 6.18
CA THR A 50 0.94 11.42 6.48
C THR A 50 0.96 12.18 7.80
N SER A 51 -0.22 12.40 8.39
CA SER A 51 -0.42 13.30 9.52
C SER A 51 -0.03 12.74 10.89
N GLY A 52 0.25 11.43 11.00
CA GLY A 52 0.59 10.81 12.26
C GLY A 52 0.84 9.30 12.19
N ALA A 53 1.49 8.76 13.21
CA ALA A 53 1.71 7.32 13.33
C ALA A 53 0.41 6.53 13.50
N ASP A 54 -0.61 7.15 14.11
CA ASP A 54 -1.96 6.59 14.35
C ASP A 54 -2.73 6.31 13.05
N LYS A 55 -2.18 6.71 11.90
CA LYS A 55 -2.73 6.38 10.58
C LYS A 55 -2.31 5.01 10.07
N TYR A 56 -1.37 4.36 10.75
CA TYR A 56 -0.80 3.07 10.36
C TYR A 56 -1.13 2.02 11.40
N TYR A 57 -1.47 0.82 10.93
CA TYR A 57 -1.71 -0.30 11.82
C TYR A 57 -0.39 -0.71 12.49
N GLY A 58 -0.34 -0.70 13.81
CA GLY A 58 0.90 -0.84 14.59
C GLY A 58 1.57 0.49 14.96
N GLY A 59 1.01 1.62 14.54
CA GLY A 59 1.44 2.95 15.00
C GLY A 59 2.90 3.26 14.65
N ALA A 60 3.63 3.79 15.63
CA ALA A 60 5.05 4.10 15.49
C ALA A 60 5.95 2.85 15.30
N ALA A 61 5.41 1.63 15.45
CA ALA A 61 6.13 0.40 15.09
C ALA A 61 6.09 0.11 13.59
N ALA A 62 5.12 0.68 12.87
CA ALA A 62 4.91 0.50 11.43
C ALA A 62 5.20 1.76 10.59
N ALA A 63 5.39 2.90 11.24
CA ALA A 63 5.67 4.17 10.58
C ALA A 63 6.80 4.95 11.25
N VAL A 64 7.40 5.87 10.49
CA VAL A 64 8.46 6.76 10.95
C VAL A 64 8.20 8.17 10.46
N GLU A 65 8.47 9.15 11.32
CA GLU A 65 8.46 10.57 10.94
C GLU A 65 9.68 10.87 10.06
N VAL A 66 9.43 11.30 8.82
CA VAL A 66 10.46 11.60 7.81
C VAL A 66 10.85 13.08 7.81
N GLU A 67 9.88 13.93 8.12
CA GLU A 67 10.00 15.37 8.32
C GLU A 67 9.04 15.77 9.45
N PRO A 68 9.23 16.90 10.15
CA PRO A 68 8.33 17.30 11.22
C PRO A 68 6.87 17.32 10.76
N GLY A 69 6.03 16.46 11.37
CA GLY A 69 4.61 16.30 11.04
C GLY A 69 4.32 15.45 9.81
N VAL A 70 5.32 14.85 9.17
CA VAL A 70 5.17 13.98 7.99
C VAL A 70 5.63 12.57 8.34
N TRP A 71 4.68 11.64 8.29
CA TRP A 71 4.88 10.22 8.58
C TRP A 71 4.84 9.38 7.32
N ALA A 72 5.65 8.32 7.30
CA ALA A 72 5.71 7.35 6.23
C ALA A 72 5.76 5.93 6.78
N MET A 73 5.17 4.97 6.06
CA MET A 73 5.25 3.56 6.39
C MET A 73 6.68 3.04 6.24
N ILE A 74 7.04 2.06 7.07
CA ILE A 74 8.33 1.39 6.99
C ILE A 74 8.32 0.41 5.81
N ALA A 75 9.29 0.56 4.90
CA ALA A 75 9.42 -0.30 3.73
C ALA A 75 10.16 -1.62 4.02
N GLY A 76 9.93 -2.65 3.20
CA GLY A 76 10.63 -3.94 3.25
C GLY A 76 9.72 -5.17 3.23
N ASP A 77 8.40 -4.99 3.20
CA ASP A 77 7.41 -6.07 3.18
C ASP A 77 7.05 -6.45 1.73
N ALA A 78 7.99 -7.14 1.07
CA ALA A 78 7.90 -7.53 -0.33
C ALA A 78 6.85 -8.62 -0.58
N ASP A 79 6.60 -9.49 0.40
CA ASP A 79 5.51 -10.48 0.32
C ASP A 79 4.17 -9.92 0.82
N GLY A 80 4.20 -8.71 1.40
CA GLY A 80 3.11 -7.92 1.96
C GLY A 80 2.17 -8.72 2.86
N ASN A 81 2.77 -9.51 3.75
CA ASN A 81 2.07 -10.23 4.81
C ASN A 81 1.84 -9.36 6.06
N GLY A 82 2.34 -8.12 6.06
CA GLY A 82 2.22 -7.17 7.16
C GLY A 82 3.44 -7.12 8.09
N ALA A 83 4.46 -7.95 7.85
CA ALA A 83 5.63 -8.08 8.72
C ALA A 83 6.92 -8.35 7.94
N ILE A 84 7.92 -7.50 8.15
CA ILE A 84 9.22 -7.59 7.49
C ILE A 84 10.04 -8.71 8.12
N ASN A 85 10.25 -9.79 7.38
CA ASN A 85 10.94 -10.98 7.85
C ASN A 85 11.72 -11.70 6.71
N ALA A 86 12.14 -12.95 6.96
CA ALA A 86 12.93 -13.72 6.01
C ALA A 86 12.19 -14.03 4.70
N THR A 87 10.85 -14.09 4.74
CA THR A 87 10.02 -14.36 3.55
C THR A 87 10.06 -13.23 2.53
N ASP A 88 10.33 -11.99 2.94
CA ASP A 88 10.49 -10.86 2.02
C ASP A 88 11.71 -11.01 1.12
N TYR A 89 12.81 -11.55 1.65
CA TYR A 89 13.98 -11.90 0.83
C TYR A 89 13.61 -12.92 -0.25
N LEU A 90 12.77 -13.91 0.11
CA LEU A 90 12.31 -14.94 -0.82
C LEU A 90 11.32 -14.38 -1.86
N ALA A 91 10.57 -13.34 -1.52
CA ALA A 91 9.68 -12.64 -2.46
C ALA A 91 10.43 -11.72 -3.43
N VAL A 92 11.59 -11.17 -3.03
CA VAL A 92 12.45 -10.40 -3.94
C VAL A 92 13.18 -11.29 -4.94
N LEU A 93 13.70 -12.43 -4.48
CA LEU A 93 14.55 -13.33 -5.27
C LEU A 93 14.04 -13.67 -6.69
N PRO A 94 12.78 -14.11 -6.90
CA PRO A 94 12.30 -14.47 -8.24
C PRO A 94 12.16 -13.29 -9.19
N ALA A 95 12.18 -12.05 -8.68
CA ALA A 95 12.01 -10.83 -9.47
C ALA A 95 13.33 -10.09 -9.72
N ILE A 96 14.48 -10.58 -9.25
CA ILE A 96 15.78 -9.92 -9.48
C ILE A 96 16.05 -9.69 -10.98
N ASN A 97 16.62 -8.53 -11.31
CA ASN A 97 16.88 -8.03 -12.67
C ASN A 97 15.63 -7.68 -13.49
N THR A 98 14.47 -7.56 -12.85
CA THR A 98 13.29 -6.99 -13.49
C THR A 98 13.27 -5.47 -13.31
N LEU A 99 12.63 -4.79 -14.26
CA LEU A 99 12.42 -3.35 -14.23
C LEU A 99 10.95 -3.04 -13.98
N GLY A 100 10.70 -1.90 -13.35
CA GLY A 100 9.38 -1.41 -12.99
C GLY A 100 9.13 -1.42 -11.48
N TYR A 101 8.07 -0.73 -11.08
CA TYR A 101 7.62 -0.63 -9.69
C TYR A 101 6.84 -1.88 -9.31
N LEU A 102 7.57 -2.93 -8.97
CA LEU A 102 7.02 -4.20 -8.50
C LEU A 102 6.99 -4.22 -6.98
N ARG A 103 6.21 -5.14 -6.40
CA ARG A 103 6.19 -5.32 -4.94
C ARG A 103 7.55 -5.69 -4.35
N SER A 104 8.38 -6.36 -5.15
CA SER A 104 9.76 -6.72 -4.84
C SER A 104 10.76 -5.54 -4.96
N ASP A 105 10.36 -4.43 -5.61
CA ASP A 105 11.13 -3.17 -5.69
C ASP A 105 10.79 -2.33 -4.44
N VAL A 106 11.25 -2.80 -3.28
CA VAL A 106 10.91 -2.20 -1.97
C VAL A 106 11.67 -0.90 -1.71
N ASP A 107 12.72 -0.61 -2.48
CA ASP A 107 13.38 0.69 -2.46
C ASP A 107 12.78 1.70 -3.46
N ILE A 108 11.88 1.24 -4.34
CA ILE A 108 11.10 2.01 -5.32
C ILE A 108 12.03 2.77 -6.29
N ASN A 109 13.17 2.18 -6.64
CA ASN A 109 14.10 2.77 -7.60
C ASN A 109 13.74 2.41 -9.06
N GLY A 110 12.74 1.55 -9.27
CA GLY A 110 12.28 1.08 -10.58
C GLY A 110 13.03 -0.14 -11.10
N ALA A 111 13.84 -0.80 -10.28
CA ALA A 111 14.58 -2.01 -10.64
C ALA A 111 14.76 -2.93 -9.42
N VAL A 112 14.23 -4.15 -9.53
CA VAL A 112 14.38 -5.15 -8.47
C VAL A 112 15.80 -5.72 -8.49
N ASN A 113 16.59 -5.40 -7.47
CA ASN A 113 18.00 -5.76 -7.39
C ASN A 113 18.52 -5.89 -5.94
N ALA A 114 19.83 -5.92 -5.75
CA ALA A 114 20.43 -6.11 -4.44
C ALA A 114 20.18 -4.96 -3.45
N THR A 115 19.81 -3.77 -3.93
CA THR A 115 19.50 -2.61 -3.09
C THR A 115 18.19 -2.79 -2.31
N ASP A 116 17.24 -3.56 -2.82
CA ASP A 116 16.02 -3.95 -2.12
C ASP A 116 16.31 -4.68 -0.80
N TYR A 117 17.28 -5.61 -0.84
CA TYR A 117 17.73 -6.30 0.37
C TYR A 117 18.34 -5.36 1.42
N LEU A 118 18.88 -4.21 1.00
CA LEU A 118 19.41 -3.19 1.91
C LEU A 118 18.31 -2.41 2.63
N VAL A 119 17.08 -2.41 2.12
CA VAL A 119 15.89 -1.88 2.81
C VAL A 119 15.32 -2.89 3.80
N ILE A 120 15.23 -4.16 3.42
CA ILE A 120 14.67 -5.22 4.27
C ILE A 120 15.51 -5.41 5.54
N ARG A 121 16.84 -5.52 5.39
CA ARG A 121 17.75 -5.85 6.50
C ARG A 121 17.63 -4.96 7.75
N PRO A 122 17.66 -3.61 7.65
CA PRO A 122 17.51 -2.74 8.81
C PRO A 122 16.08 -2.70 9.39
N ASN A 123 15.08 -3.22 8.65
CA ASN A 123 13.68 -3.17 9.03
C ASN A 123 13.10 -4.52 9.47
N MET A 124 13.93 -5.56 9.56
CA MET A 124 13.55 -6.87 10.09
C MET A 124 12.80 -6.77 11.43
N ASN A 125 11.75 -7.57 11.55
CA ASN A 125 10.82 -7.66 12.69
C ASN A 125 9.93 -6.42 12.92
N LYS A 126 9.77 -5.56 11.91
CA LYS A 126 8.82 -4.45 11.95
C LYS A 126 7.53 -4.81 11.22
N LEU A 127 6.44 -4.14 11.59
CA LEU A 127 5.15 -4.28 10.93
C LEU A 127 5.02 -3.27 9.79
N THR A 128 4.24 -3.59 8.76
CA THR A 128 3.93 -2.67 7.65
C THR A 128 2.50 -2.93 7.19
N TYR A 129 1.56 -2.18 7.74
CA TYR A 129 0.16 -2.24 7.32
C TYR A 129 -0.53 -0.90 7.65
N VAL A 130 -1.58 -0.57 6.91
CA VAL A 130 -2.37 0.67 7.06
C VAL A 130 -3.80 0.28 7.44
N ASP A 131 -4.42 1.01 8.37
CA ASP A 131 -5.85 0.85 8.73
C ASP A 131 -6.80 1.35 7.63
#